data_AF-A0A5K1EAZ1-F1
#
_entry.id   AF-A0A5K1EAZ1-F1
#
_cell.length_a   1.000
_cell.length_b   1.000
_cell.length_c   1.000
_cell.angle_alpha   90.00
_cell.angle_beta   90.00
_cell.angle_gamma   90.00
#
_symmetry.space_group_name_H-M   'P 1'
#
loop_
_entity.id
_entity.type
_entity.pdbx_description
1 polymer ?
#
loop_
_entity_poly.entity_id
_entity_poly.type
_entity_poly.pdbx_seq_one_letter_code
_entity_poly.pdbx_strand_id
1 'polypeptide(L)'
;GLKVERWVNSTTCLPRAPVMVRVKRGISTNIYLDNTAHRSFIYKKFNVTPVDMESAAVALICLHQRTPFILIRSLSDLAGGGSSLSNEANTYSTLAVRNAVSAMIKFIHLACCMARLVHEVNQTMNKRN
;
A
#
# COMPACT_ATOMS: atom_id res chain seq x y z
N GLY A 1 13.97 0.32 10.20
CA GLY A 1 12.72 0.29 9.39
C GLY A 1 12.92 -0.54 8.14
N LEU A 2 11.86 -0.94 7.44
CA LEU A 2 11.99 -1.61 6.14
C LEU A 2 12.63 -0.65 5.13
N LYS A 3 13.70 -1.09 4.47
CA LYS A 3 14.31 -0.36 3.35
C LYS A 3 13.52 -0.70 2.09
N VAL A 4 12.94 0.32 1.45
CA VAL A 4 12.20 0.19 0.19
C VAL A 4 13.13 0.45 -1.00
N GLU A 5 12.94 -0.31 -2.07
CA GLU A 5 13.73 -0.27 -3.28
C GLU A 5 13.50 1.04 -4.04
N ARG A 6 14.58 1.59 -4.58
CA ARG A 6 14.57 2.85 -5.35
C ARG A 6 14.79 2.62 -6.85
N TRP A 7 15.44 1.51 -7.20
CA TRP A 7 15.91 1.21 -8.54
C TRP A 7 14.95 0.27 -9.26
N VAL A 8 14.56 0.66 -10.47
CA VAL A 8 13.79 -0.22 -11.36
C VAL A 8 14.72 -1.25 -11.99
N ASN A 9 15.86 -0.79 -12.51
CA ASN A 9 16.92 -1.56 -13.15
C ASN A 9 18.29 -0.86 -12.92
N SER A 10 19.33 -1.23 -13.66
CA SER A 10 20.69 -0.65 -13.52
C SER A 10 20.82 0.82 -13.94
N THR A 11 19.89 1.34 -14.75
CA THR A 11 19.97 2.68 -15.34
C THR A 11 18.84 3.62 -14.89
N THR A 12 17.73 3.08 -14.40
CA THR A 12 16.52 3.83 -14.05
C THR A 12 16.23 3.76 -12.55
N CYS A 13 16.12 4.93 -11.90
CA CYS A 13 15.74 5.05 -10.49
C CYS A 13 14.83 6.24 -10.21
N LEU A 14 14.12 6.18 -9.08
CA LEU A 14 13.37 7.33 -8.58
C LEU A 14 14.32 8.47 -8.18
N PRO A 15 13.96 9.76 -8.38
CA PRO A 15 14.80 10.90 -8.00
C PRO A 15 14.94 11.04 -6.48
N ARG A 16 13.97 10.52 -5.72
CA ARG A 16 13.96 10.50 -4.26
C ARG A 16 13.81 9.06 -3.77
N ALA A 17 14.43 8.76 -2.62
CA ALA A 17 14.18 7.50 -1.94
C ALA A 17 12.67 7.38 -1.61
N PRO A 18 12.03 6.25 -1.93
CA PRO A 18 10.64 6.04 -1.57
C PRO A 18 10.49 5.93 -0.06
N VAL A 19 9.30 6.25 0.43
CA VAL A 19 8.95 6.20 1.85
C VAL A 19 7.65 5.44 2.02
N MET A 20 7.54 4.72 3.14
CA MET A 20 6.26 4.15 3.55
C MET A 20 5.53 5.13 4.45
N VAL A 21 4.28 5.43 4.12
CA VAL A 21 3.45 6.35 4.88
C VAL A 21 2.11 5.71 5.19
N ARG A 22 1.59 5.96 6.39
CA ARG A 22 0.22 5.61 6.72
C ARG A 22 -0.71 6.65 6.11
N VAL A 23 -1.55 6.19 5.19
CA VAL A 23 -2.57 7.02 4.56
C VAL A 23 -3.80 7.09 5.47
N LYS A 24 -4.41 8.28 5.57
CA LYS A 24 -5.67 8.48 6.30
C LYS A 24 -6.89 7.99 5.51
N ARG A 25 -6.92 8.21 4.19
CA ARG A 25 -8.02 7.86 3.28
C ARG A 25 -7.50 7.46 1.91
N GLY A 26 -7.99 6.33 1.41
CA GLY A 26 -7.83 5.89 0.01
C GLY A 26 -9.19 5.67 -0.64
N ILE A 27 -9.20 5.54 -1.96
CA ILE A 27 -10.41 5.29 -2.75
C ILE A 27 -10.13 4.22 -3.80
N SER A 28 -11.16 3.47 -4.19
CA SER A 28 -11.10 2.64 -5.40
C SER A 28 -12.04 3.18 -6.47
N THR A 29 -11.61 3.15 -7.72
CA THR A 29 -12.38 3.53 -8.89
C THR A 29 -12.51 2.35 -9.84
N ASN A 30 -13.61 2.25 -10.58
CA ASN A 30 -13.79 1.23 -11.62
C ASN A 30 -13.10 1.60 -12.96
N ILE A 31 -12.31 2.67 -12.96
CA ILE A 31 -11.52 3.13 -14.09
C ILE A 31 -10.06 3.26 -13.67
N TYR A 32 -9.15 3.04 -14.61
CA TYR A 32 -7.75 3.41 -14.41
C TYR A 32 -7.64 4.94 -14.51
N LEU A 33 -7.28 5.58 -13.39
CA LEU A 33 -7.28 7.03 -13.29
C LEU A 33 -5.97 7.62 -13.81
N ASP A 34 -5.97 8.16 -15.02
CA ASP A 34 -4.84 8.91 -15.58
C ASP A 34 -5.31 10.27 -16.12
N ASN A 35 -5.84 11.11 -15.22
CA ASN A 35 -6.43 12.40 -15.58
C ASN A 35 -6.27 13.40 -14.44
N THR A 36 -5.51 14.48 -14.66
CA THR A 36 -5.22 15.48 -13.62
C THR A 36 -6.46 16.20 -13.11
N ALA A 37 -7.45 16.50 -13.96
CA ALA A 37 -8.67 17.16 -13.52
C ALA A 37 -9.50 16.25 -12.60
N HIS A 38 -9.65 14.97 -12.99
CA HIS A 38 -10.39 13.99 -12.20
C HIS A 38 -9.66 13.64 -10.89
N ARG A 39 -8.32 13.44 -10.92
CA ARG A 39 -7.49 13.29 -9.72
C ARG A 39 -7.66 14.48 -8.75
N SER A 40 -7.63 15.70 -9.28
CA SER A 40 -7.80 16.91 -8.47
C SER A 40 -9.20 17.01 -7.87
N PHE A 41 -10.23 16.60 -8.63
CA PHE A 41 -11.61 16.55 -8.15
C PHE A 41 -11.76 15.58 -6.96
N ILE A 42 -11.31 14.32 -7.10
CA ILE A 42 -11.47 13.33 -6.02
C ILE A 42 -10.65 13.69 -4.79
N TYR A 43 -9.45 14.29 -4.97
CA TYR A 43 -8.65 14.80 -3.86
C TYR A 43 -9.41 15.89 -3.10
N LYS A 44 -9.91 16.92 -3.80
CA LYS A 44 -10.65 18.03 -3.17
C LYS A 44 -11.95 17.55 -2.51
N LYS A 45 -12.65 16.59 -3.11
CA LYS A 45 -13.95 16.11 -2.63
C LYS A 45 -13.83 15.19 -1.42
N PHE A 46 -12.85 14.29 -1.41
CA PHE A 46 -12.78 13.21 -0.41
C PHE A 46 -11.53 13.26 0.49
N ASN A 47 -10.55 14.11 0.15
CA ASN A 47 -9.24 14.19 0.80
C ASN A 47 -8.52 12.83 0.80
N VAL A 48 -8.51 12.18 -0.37
CA VAL A 48 -7.90 10.86 -0.62
C VAL A 48 -6.55 11.03 -1.31
N THR A 49 -5.56 10.20 -0.95
CA THR A 49 -4.21 10.32 -1.52
C THR A 49 -3.83 9.19 -2.48
N PRO A 50 -4.14 7.90 -2.22
CA PRO A 50 -4.06 6.85 -3.22
C PRO A 50 -5.42 6.58 -3.87
N VAL A 51 -5.35 6.18 -5.13
CA VAL A 51 -6.44 5.57 -5.88
C VAL A 51 -5.98 4.20 -6.39
N ASP A 52 -6.84 3.20 -6.29
CA ASP A 52 -6.66 1.90 -6.91
C ASP A 52 -8.00 1.41 -7.48
N MET A 53 -8.15 0.12 -7.81
CA MET A 53 -9.38 -0.40 -8.42
C MET A 53 -10.10 -1.45 -7.56
N GLU A 54 -9.46 -2.02 -6.54
CA GLU A 54 -10.00 -3.17 -5.81
C GLU A 54 -10.17 -2.96 -4.30
N SER A 55 -9.34 -2.13 -3.66
CA SER A 55 -9.20 -2.15 -2.19
C SER A 55 -10.48 -1.84 -1.42
N ALA A 56 -11.31 -0.90 -1.89
CA ALA A 56 -12.57 -0.55 -1.25
C ALA A 56 -13.59 -1.70 -1.34
N ALA A 57 -13.61 -2.43 -2.47
CA ALA A 57 -14.47 -3.61 -2.63
C ALA A 57 -14.02 -4.74 -1.69
N VAL A 58 -12.72 -5.02 -1.61
CA VAL A 58 -12.17 -6.02 -0.68
C VAL A 58 -12.47 -5.62 0.77
N ALA A 59 -12.26 -4.35 1.14
CA ALA A 59 -12.57 -3.83 2.46
C ALA A 59 -14.06 -3.96 2.81
N LEU A 60 -14.96 -3.72 1.86
CA LEU A 60 -16.40 -3.88 2.04
C LEU A 60 -16.77 -5.33 2.35
N ILE A 61 -16.20 -6.29 1.63
CA ILE A 61 -16.44 -7.72 1.88
C ILE A 61 -15.85 -8.13 3.23
N CYS A 62 -14.64 -7.72 3.56
CA CYS A 62 -14.03 -7.99 4.87
C CYS A 62 -14.89 -7.43 6.02
N LEU A 63 -15.46 -6.22 5.85
CA LEU A 63 -16.39 -5.64 6.82
C LEU A 63 -17.64 -6.51 7.00
N HIS A 64 -18.26 -6.97 5.91
CA HIS A 64 -19.43 -7.85 5.97
C HIS A 64 -19.13 -9.20 6.62
N GLN A 65 -17.94 -9.75 6.36
CA GLN A 65 -17.48 -11.02 6.91
C GLN A 65 -16.88 -10.90 8.32
N ARG A 66 -16.83 -9.69 8.89
CA ARG A 66 -16.17 -9.39 10.17
C ARG A 66 -14.70 -9.82 10.21
N THR A 67 -14.02 -9.73 9.08
CA THR A 67 -12.61 -10.09 8.92
C THR A 67 -11.73 -8.85 9.03
N PRO A 68 -10.70 -8.83 9.91
CA PRO A 68 -9.73 -7.74 9.95
C PRO A 68 -9.06 -7.53 8.59
N PHE A 69 -8.94 -6.27 8.17
CA PHE A 69 -8.40 -5.91 6.86
C PHE A 69 -7.31 -4.84 7.00
N ILE A 70 -6.22 -5.02 6.26
CA ILE A 70 -5.17 -4.02 6.07
C ILE A 70 -4.80 -3.97 4.59
N LEU A 71 -4.61 -2.76 4.07
CA LEU A 71 -4.13 -2.54 2.72
C LEU A 71 -2.66 -2.09 2.73
N ILE A 72 -1.84 -2.77 1.94
CA ILE A 72 -0.47 -2.37 1.64
C ILE A 72 -0.36 -2.23 0.12
N ARG A 73 -0.17 -0.99 -0.35
CA ARG A 73 0.00 -0.66 -1.77
C ARG A 73 1.24 0.18 -1.97
N SER A 74 1.83 0.07 -3.15
CA SER A 74 2.86 0.98 -3.64
C SER A 74 2.32 1.67 -4.89
N LEU A 75 2.72 2.93 -5.09
CA LEU A 75 2.31 3.72 -6.24
C LEU A 75 3.17 3.36 -7.47
N SER A 76 2.50 3.13 -8.59
CA SER A 76 3.10 2.90 -9.92
C SER A 76 3.23 4.19 -10.74
N ASP A 77 2.37 5.17 -10.48
CA ASP A 77 2.24 6.41 -11.23
C ASP A 77 1.58 7.51 -10.36
N LEU A 78 1.29 8.65 -10.97
CA LEU A 78 0.74 9.83 -10.30
C LEU A 78 -0.69 10.18 -10.73
N ALA A 79 -1.43 9.24 -11.33
CA ALA A 79 -2.81 9.40 -11.76
C ALA A 79 -3.04 10.66 -12.63
N GLY A 80 -2.21 10.83 -13.66
CA GLY A 80 -2.20 12.01 -14.53
C GLY A 80 -1.43 13.21 -14.00
N GLY A 81 -0.79 13.10 -12.82
CA GLY A 81 0.12 14.11 -12.27
C GLY A 81 1.56 14.03 -12.81
N GLY A 82 1.81 13.06 -13.70
CA GLY A 82 3.08 12.82 -14.37
C GLY A 82 3.36 13.74 -15.55
N SER A 83 4.40 13.43 -16.32
CA SER A 83 4.63 14.11 -17.60
C SER A 83 3.54 13.71 -18.61
N SER A 84 3.04 14.64 -19.41
CA SER A 84 1.98 14.34 -20.40
C SER A 84 2.42 13.43 -21.55
N LEU A 85 3.69 13.02 -21.59
CA LEU A 85 4.25 12.20 -22.67
C LEU A 85 3.98 10.71 -22.50
N SER A 86 3.95 10.19 -21.27
CA SER A 86 3.66 8.78 -21.00
C SER A 86 3.31 8.53 -19.55
N ASN A 87 2.46 7.54 -19.31
CA ASN A 87 2.12 7.10 -17.97
C ASN A 87 3.32 6.37 -17.33
N GLU A 88 3.72 6.83 -16.14
CA GLU A 88 4.86 6.30 -15.39
C GLU A 88 4.67 4.84 -14.94
N ALA A 89 3.44 4.31 -14.92
CA ALA A 89 3.14 2.94 -14.54
C ALA A 89 3.87 1.92 -15.40
N ASN A 90 4.05 2.19 -16.70
CA ASN A 90 4.83 1.32 -17.58
C ASN A 90 6.29 1.15 -17.12
N THR A 91 6.84 2.16 -16.43
CA THR A 91 8.21 2.16 -15.94
C THR A 91 8.31 1.62 -14.52
N TYR A 92 7.41 2.04 -13.61
CA TYR A 92 7.57 1.77 -12.18
C TYR A 92 6.69 0.65 -11.62
N SER A 93 5.81 0.02 -12.41
CA SER A 93 4.96 -1.08 -11.92
C SER A 93 5.77 -2.21 -11.27
N THR A 94 6.88 -2.64 -11.89
CA THR A 94 7.75 -3.70 -11.31
C THR A 94 8.35 -3.26 -9.98
N LEU A 95 8.77 -2.00 -9.86
CA LEU A 95 9.30 -1.47 -8.62
C LEU A 95 8.22 -1.38 -7.54
N ALA A 96 7.02 -0.94 -7.90
CA ALA A 96 5.87 -0.86 -7.01
C ALA A 96 5.48 -2.23 -6.46
N VAL A 97 5.40 -3.26 -7.32
CA VAL A 97 5.11 -4.64 -6.90
C VAL A 97 6.16 -5.15 -5.92
N ARG A 98 7.46 -4.99 -6.23
CA ARG A 98 8.56 -5.42 -5.34
C ARG A 98 8.46 -4.77 -3.96
N ASN A 99 8.20 -3.46 -3.92
CA ASN A 99 8.07 -2.72 -2.66
C ASN A 99 6.84 -3.13 -1.86
N ALA A 100 5.68 -3.29 -2.51
CA ALA A 100 4.45 -3.73 -1.86
C ALA A 100 4.60 -5.14 -1.25
N VAL A 101 5.15 -6.08 -2.02
CA VAL A 101 5.37 -7.46 -1.56
C VAL A 101 6.38 -7.51 -0.41
N SER A 102 7.49 -6.78 -0.50
CA SER A 102 8.49 -6.71 0.58
C SER A 102 7.88 -6.17 1.88
N ALA A 103 7.06 -5.12 1.78
CA ALA A 103 6.33 -4.58 2.93
C ALA A 103 5.32 -5.57 3.51
N MET A 104 4.57 -6.28 2.65
CA MET A 104 3.62 -7.31 3.06
C MET A 104 4.31 -8.48 3.79
N ILE A 105 5.40 -9.01 3.23
CA ILE A 105 6.16 -10.10 3.87
C ILE A 105 6.69 -9.66 5.24
N LYS A 106 7.25 -8.44 5.33
CA LYS A 106 7.75 -7.93 6.60
C LYS A 106 6.62 -7.74 7.62
N PHE A 107 5.45 -7.26 7.18
CA PHE A 107 4.27 -7.13 8.03
C PHE A 107 3.84 -8.50 8.57
N ILE A 108 3.73 -9.52 7.71
CA ILE A 108 3.35 -10.88 8.12
C ILE A 108 4.35 -11.46 9.13
N HIS A 109 5.66 -11.32 8.90
CA HIS A 109 6.67 -11.80 9.84
C HIS A 109 6.53 -11.14 11.22
N LEU A 110 6.29 -9.82 11.26
CA LEU A 110 6.10 -9.10 12.51
C LEU A 110 4.80 -9.51 13.20
N ALA A 111 3.70 -9.62 12.45
CA ALA A 111 2.40 -10.02 12.98
C ALA A 111 2.43 -11.45 13.57
N CYS A 112 3.05 -12.40 12.88
CA CYS A 112 3.24 -13.76 13.39
C CYS A 112 4.11 -13.81 14.65
N CYS A 113 5.19 -13.03 14.69
CA CYS A 113 6.07 -12.97 15.86
C CYS A 113 5.32 -12.42 17.09
N MET A 114 4.52 -11.36 16.91
CA MET A 114 3.70 -10.81 17.99
C MET A 114 2.64 -11.78 18.48
N ALA A 115 1.96 -12.50 17.58
CA ALA A 115 0.99 -13.52 17.98
C ALA A 115 1.64 -14.64 18.81
N ARG A 116 2.84 -15.09 18.44
CA ARG A 116 3.61 -16.09 19.21
C ARG A 116 4.01 -15.56 20.58
N LEU A 117 4.55 -14.34 20.65
CA LEU A 117 4.99 -13.74 21.91
C LEU A 117 3.80 -13.57 22.88
N VAL A 118 2.65 -13.11 22.41
CA VAL A 118 1.43 -12.98 23.23
C VAL A 118 0.98 -14.35 23.74
N HIS A 119 1.04 -15.38 22.90
CA HIS A 119 0.69 -16.74 23.32
C HIS A 119 1.65 -17.27 24.40
N GLU A 120 2.96 -17.09 24.24
CA GLU A 120 3.98 -17.53 25.20
C GLU A 120 3.86 -16.81 26.55
N VAL A 121 3.64 -15.49 26.54
CA VAL A 121 3.41 -14.71 27.78
C VAL A 121 2.17 -15.20 28.51
N ASN A 122 1.05 -15.42 27.80
CA ASN A 122 -0.18 -15.93 28.41
C ASN A 122 0.02 -17.32 29.02
N GLN A 123 0.73 -18.23 28.36
CA GLN A 123 1.05 -19.53 28.95
C GLN A 123 1.92 -19.41 30.20
N THR A 124 2.88 -18.48 30.21
CA THR A 124 3.80 -18.30 31.35
C THR A 124 3.10 -17.64 32.55
N MET A 125 2.09 -16.81 32.32
CA MET A 125 1.26 -16.26 33.41
C MET A 125 0.31 -17.31 33.99
N ASN A 126 -0.32 -18.14 33.15
CA ASN A 126 -1.19 -19.22 33.62
C ASN A 126 -0.45 -20.33 34.39
N LYS A 127 0.86 -20.50 34.19
CA LYS A 127 1.69 -21.43 34.98
C LYS A 127 2.16 -20.87 36.32
N ARG A 128 2.00 -19.57 36.55
CA ARG A 128 2.43 -18.88 37.79
C ARG A 128 1.28 -18.63 38.78
N ASN A 129 0.05 -18.95 38.37
CA ASN A 129 -1.13 -19.04 39.23
C ASN A 129 -1.45 -20.52 39.48
#